data_AF-A0A1H0RT12-F1
#
_entry.id   AF-A0A1H0RT12-F1
#
_cell.length_a   1.000
_cell.length_b   1.000
_cell.length_c   1.000
_cell.angle_alpha   90.00
_cell.angle_beta   90.00
_cell.angle_gamma   90.00
#
_symmetry.space_group_name_H-M   'P 1'
#
loop_
_entity.id
_entity.type
_entity.pdbx_description
1 polymer ?
#
loop_
_entity_poly.entity_id
_entity_poly.type
_entity_poly.pdbx_seq_one_letter_code
_entity_poly.pdbx_strand_id
1 'polypeptide(L)'
;MSSSTTHPLVGSYLRDLELLLHGVEAGERAEVLAGVREHLDGTLAPGADDTAVLAALDELGSPQAIADEAYAGRPATPPASPPRPGAMSRAWVPVTVGVLLGLALLVTVLVIGSLGSYATSDGLSSDGTTVVDPEVQFTSPGPGGVVIGLLASWFFWVPATILTLASPLWTNRQKVTLCLLTPLALVALVALPTIGWQSSHTELGINLGAWTSLALVLLGGGVLVWRLCRAAARKTAP
;
A
#
# COMPACT_ATOMS: atom_id res chain seq x y z
N MET A 1 28.70 35.09 46.23
CA MET A 1 29.80 34.50 45.45
C MET A 1 29.16 33.92 44.21
N SER A 2 29.22 34.64 43.10
CA SER A 2 28.58 34.22 41.84
C SER A 2 29.56 33.30 41.12
N SER A 3 29.20 32.01 40.97
CA SER A 3 30.04 31.01 40.30
C SER A 3 30.24 31.38 38.83
N SER A 4 31.44 31.16 38.29
CA SER A 4 31.82 31.53 36.92
C SER A 4 30.90 30.90 35.85
N THR A 5 30.35 29.71 36.17
CA THR A 5 29.34 28.98 35.38
C THR A 5 28.01 29.70 35.18
N THR A 6 27.75 30.80 35.89
CA THR A 6 26.51 31.59 35.76
C THR A 6 26.56 32.55 34.56
N HIS A 7 27.74 32.74 33.95
CA HIS A 7 27.92 33.67 32.85
C HIS A 7 27.15 33.21 31.59
N PRO A 8 26.35 34.07 30.93
CA PRO A 8 25.51 33.67 29.80
C PRO A 8 26.29 33.08 28.62
N LEU A 9 27.51 33.60 28.36
CA LEU A 9 28.39 33.08 27.30
C LEU A 9 28.90 31.65 27.57
N VAL A 10 29.20 31.33 28.83
CA VAL A 10 29.58 29.97 29.24
C VAL A 10 28.38 29.03 29.09
N GLY A 11 27.19 29.51 29.47
CA GLY A 11 25.94 28.77 29.30
C GLY A 11 25.61 28.43 27.84
N SER A 12 25.85 29.36 26.91
CA SER A 12 25.68 29.07 25.47
C SER A 12 26.71 28.05 24.97
N TYR A 13 27.97 28.20 25.36
CA TYR A 13 29.04 27.28 24.93
C TYR A 13 28.76 25.84 25.38
N LEU A 14 28.38 25.65 26.64
CA LEU A 14 28.08 24.32 27.19
C LEU A 14 26.84 23.68 26.53
N ARG A 15 25.86 24.49 26.13
CA ARG A 15 24.67 24.01 25.41
C ARG A 15 25.04 23.54 24.00
N ASP A 16 25.87 24.29 23.30
CA ASP A 16 26.33 23.91 21.96
C ASP A 16 27.17 22.63 22.02
N LEU A 17 28.03 22.50 23.03
CA LEU A 17 28.79 21.28 23.28
C LEU A 17 27.87 20.08 23.62
N GLU A 18 26.84 20.28 24.45
CA GLU A 18 25.87 19.23 24.77
C GLU A 18 25.12 18.73 23.52
N LEU A 19 24.75 19.63 22.60
CA LEU A 19 24.12 19.28 21.33
C LEU A 19 25.04 18.44 20.42
N LEU A 20 26.34 18.77 20.38
CA LEU A 20 27.33 18.03 19.59
C LEU A 20 27.62 16.64 20.19
N LEU A 21 27.59 16.52 21.51
CA LEU A 21 27.79 15.26 22.24
C LEU A 21 26.53 14.37 22.32
N HIS A 22 25.48 14.64 21.55
CA HIS A 22 24.24 13.86 21.64
C HIS A 22 24.44 12.35 21.36
N GLY A 23 25.43 12.01 20.53
CA GLY A 23 25.76 10.64 20.13
C GLY A 23 26.70 9.92 21.11
N VAL A 24 27.20 10.62 22.12
CA VAL A 24 28.03 10.08 23.21
C VAL A 24 27.14 9.46 24.29
N GLU A 25 27.62 8.37 24.91
CA GLU A 25 26.94 7.77 26.06
C GLU A 25 26.69 8.83 27.16
N ALA A 26 25.55 8.72 27.84
CA ALA A 26 25.12 9.74 28.80
C ALA A 26 26.12 9.96 29.96
N GLY A 27 26.82 8.91 30.42
CA GLY A 27 27.85 9.01 31.46
C GLY A 27 29.07 9.79 30.99
N GLU A 28 29.64 9.38 29.86
CA GLU A 28 30.80 10.04 29.26
C GLU A 28 30.51 11.50 28.85
N ARG A 29 29.31 11.77 28.33
CA ARG A 29 28.87 13.16 28.07
C ARG A 29 28.86 14.01 29.35
N ALA A 30 28.39 13.45 30.47
CA ALA A 30 28.36 14.15 31.73
C ALA A 30 29.78 14.41 32.27
N GLU A 31 30.70 13.46 32.08
CA GLU A 31 32.12 13.60 32.44
C GLU A 31 32.81 14.70 31.64
N VAL A 32 32.63 14.75 30.31
CA VAL A 32 33.19 15.80 29.45
C VAL A 32 32.67 17.18 29.84
N LEU A 33 31.35 17.32 30.04
CA LEU A 33 30.75 18.59 30.47
C LEU A 33 31.20 19.00 31.88
N ALA A 34 31.42 18.04 32.78
CA ALA A 34 31.94 18.31 34.12
C ALA A 34 33.39 18.80 34.07
N GLY A 35 34.25 18.15 33.28
CA GLY A 35 35.64 18.57 33.12
C GLY A 35 35.79 19.96 32.51
N VAL A 36 34.96 20.29 31.52
CA VAL A 36 34.93 21.65 30.94
C VAL A 36 34.48 22.68 31.96
N ARG A 37 33.45 22.38 32.76
CA ARG A 37 32.99 23.27 33.84
C ARG A 37 34.06 23.49 34.90
N GLU A 38 34.73 22.41 35.31
CA GLU A 38 35.82 22.46 36.29
C GLU A 38 36.99 23.32 35.79
N HIS A 39 37.37 23.19 34.52
CA HIS A 39 38.42 24.01 33.92
C HIS A 39 38.04 25.50 33.88
N LEU A 40 36.80 25.81 33.50
CA LEU A 40 36.32 27.20 33.48
C LEU A 40 36.24 27.80 34.89
N ASP A 41 35.78 27.03 35.88
CA ASP A 41 35.75 27.47 37.28
C ASP A 41 37.15 27.66 37.87
N GLY A 42 38.16 26.89 37.41
CA GLY A 42 39.56 27.07 37.80
C GLY A 42 40.24 28.27 37.17
N THR A 43 39.81 28.67 35.97
CA THR A 43 40.46 29.73 35.16
C THR A 43 39.79 31.10 35.36
N LEU A 44 38.47 31.13 35.54
CA LEU A 44 37.71 32.36 35.65
C LEU A 44 37.57 32.81 37.11
N ALA A 45 37.96 34.07 37.37
CA ALA A 45 37.69 34.70 38.66
C ALA A 45 36.18 34.91 38.88
N PRO A 46 35.69 34.92 40.14
CA PRO A 46 34.30 35.23 40.43
C PRO A 46 33.92 36.63 39.94
N GLY A 47 32.96 36.73 39.02
CA GLY A 47 32.55 37.99 38.41
C GLY A 47 33.47 38.47 37.28
N ALA A 48 34.19 37.56 36.62
CA ALA A 48 34.92 37.84 35.38
C ALA A 48 34.02 38.56 34.35
N ASP A 49 34.60 39.51 33.64
CA ASP A 49 33.93 40.24 32.56
C ASP A 49 33.89 39.42 31.26
N ASP A 50 33.07 39.87 30.30
CA ASP A 50 32.91 39.22 29.01
C ASP A 50 34.25 38.99 28.29
N THR A 51 35.20 39.93 28.42
CA THR A 51 36.52 39.82 27.79
C THR A 51 37.37 38.70 28.38
N ALA A 52 37.40 38.55 29.70
CA ALA A 52 38.08 37.46 30.37
C ALA A 52 37.41 36.11 30.06
N VAL A 53 36.07 36.08 29.97
CA VAL A 53 35.32 34.87 29.60
C VAL A 53 35.63 34.45 28.16
N LEU A 54 35.66 35.39 27.22
CA LEU A 54 36.01 35.09 25.83
C LEU A 54 37.45 34.59 25.69
N ALA A 55 38.40 35.16 26.43
CA ALA A 55 39.78 34.68 26.44
C ALA A 55 39.89 33.24 26.96
N ALA A 56 39.18 32.91 28.05
CA ALA A 56 39.16 31.55 28.59
C ALA A 56 38.49 30.54 27.64
N LEU A 57 37.42 30.94 26.94
CA LEU A 57 36.77 30.10 25.94
C LEU A 57 37.63 29.88 24.69
N ASP A 58 38.41 30.89 24.28
CA ASP A 58 39.36 30.78 23.16
C ASP A 58 40.51 29.81 23.50
N GLU A 59 40.99 29.83 24.75
CA GLU A 59 41.99 28.87 25.25
C GLU A 59 41.45 27.43 25.28
N LEU A 60 40.17 27.25 25.63
CA LEU A 60 39.51 25.95 25.61
C LEU A 60 39.30 25.41 24.18
N GLY A 61 39.21 26.30 23.20
CA GLY A 61 38.94 26.00 21.80
C GLY A 61 37.45 25.88 21.47
N SER A 62 37.16 25.64 20.19
CA SER A 62 35.78 25.52 19.71
C SER A 62 35.06 24.28 20.27
N PRO A 63 33.74 24.33 20.52
CA PRO A 63 33.00 23.18 21.03
C PRO A 63 33.01 22.00 20.05
N GLN A 64 33.19 22.24 18.74
CA GLN A 64 33.38 21.20 17.73
C GLN A 64 34.69 20.44 17.93
N ALA A 65 35.79 21.12 18.22
CA ALA A 65 37.08 20.46 18.46
C ALA A 65 37.03 19.52 19.67
N ILE A 66 36.37 19.94 20.75
CA ILE A 66 36.16 19.10 21.94
C ILE A 66 35.26 17.90 21.62
N ALA A 67 34.19 18.13 20.85
CA ALA A 67 33.30 17.04 20.43
C ALA A 67 34.04 16.04 19.52
N ASP A 68 34.81 16.52 18.55
CA ASP A 68 35.59 15.68 17.63
C ASP A 68 36.61 14.83 18.39
N GLU A 69 37.31 15.39 19.38
CA GLU A 69 38.22 14.64 20.26
C GLU A 69 37.45 13.57 21.07
N ALA A 70 36.28 13.91 21.61
CA ALA A 70 35.42 12.95 22.31
C ALA A 70 34.91 11.81 21.39
N TYR A 71 34.79 12.06 20.09
CA TYR A 71 34.45 11.02 19.10
C TYR A 71 35.67 10.30 18.52
N ALA A 72 36.89 10.87 18.57
CA ALA A 72 38.10 10.34 17.95
C ALA A 72 38.51 8.96 18.48
N GLY A 73 38.19 8.66 19.74
CA GLY A 73 38.43 7.35 20.36
C GLY A 73 37.44 6.26 19.95
N ARG A 74 36.38 6.59 19.19
CA ARG A 74 35.27 5.68 18.93
C ARG A 74 35.34 5.10 17.51
N PRO A 75 35.19 3.78 17.32
CA PRO A 75 35.10 3.20 15.99
C PRO A 75 33.91 3.82 15.25
N ALA A 76 34.16 4.36 14.05
CA ALA A 76 33.13 4.93 13.21
C ALA A 76 31.98 3.92 13.04
N THR A 77 30.78 4.27 13.52
CA THR A 77 29.59 3.46 13.32
C THR A 77 29.44 3.21 11.82
N PRO A 78 29.43 1.95 11.34
CA PRO A 78 29.25 1.67 9.93
C PRO A 78 27.98 2.38 9.45
N PRO A 79 27.97 2.98 8.24
CA PRO A 79 26.76 3.59 7.71
C PRO A 79 25.64 2.54 7.75
N ALA A 80 24.51 2.91 8.38
CA ALA A 80 23.38 2.02 8.54
C ALA A 80 23.03 1.40 7.17
N SER A 81 23.10 0.08 7.07
CA SER A 81 22.77 -0.61 5.82
C SER A 81 21.34 -0.22 5.41
N PRO A 82 21.10 0.11 4.12
CA PRO A 82 19.77 0.52 3.68
C PRO A 82 18.76 -0.58 4.04
N PRO A 83 17.56 -0.21 4.53
CA PRO A 83 16.56 -1.18 4.92
C PRO A 83 16.26 -2.12 3.75
N ARG A 84 16.44 -3.43 3.97
CA ARG A 84 16.16 -4.44 2.94
C ARG A 84 14.70 -4.31 2.49
N PRO A 85 14.39 -4.33 1.18
CA PRO A 85 13.01 -4.33 0.71
C PRO A 85 12.26 -5.51 1.30
N GLY A 86 11.16 -5.25 2.01
CA GLY A 86 10.31 -6.29 2.58
C GLY A 86 9.79 -7.25 1.50
N ALA A 87 9.53 -8.52 1.85
CA ALA A 87 9.09 -9.54 0.89
C ALA A 87 7.85 -9.13 0.05
N MET A 88 7.00 -8.24 0.60
CA MET A 88 5.78 -7.72 -0.04
C MET A 88 5.98 -6.54 -1.01
N SER A 89 7.20 -6.02 -1.16
CA SER A 89 7.56 -5.02 -2.17
C SER A 89 8.28 -5.61 -3.38
N ARG A 90 8.35 -6.95 -3.49
CA ARG A 90 9.02 -7.63 -4.60
C ARG A 90 8.14 -7.68 -5.86
N ALA A 91 8.80 -7.71 -7.02
CA ALA A 91 8.17 -7.72 -8.35
C ALA A 91 7.27 -8.94 -8.62
N TRP A 92 7.35 -10.02 -7.83
CA TRP A 92 6.47 -11.18 -7.98
C TRP A 92 5.04 -10.89 -7.51
N VAL A 93 4.84 -9.98 -6.53
CA VAL A 93 3.54 -9.74 -5.89
C VAL A 93 2.50 -9.26 -6.92
N PRO A 94 2.77 -8.26 -7.78
CA PRO A 94 1.80 -7.86 -8.81
C PRO A 94 1.47 -8.96 -9.82
N VAL A 95 2.44 -9.80 -10.18
CA VAL A 95 2.23 -10.91 -11.12
C VAL A 95 1.29 -11.96 -10.51
N THR A 96 1.56 -12.38 -9.26
CA THR A 96 0.73 -13.36 -8.56
C THR A 96 -0.69 -12.85 -8.33
N VAL A 97 -0.85 -11.58 -7.91
CA VAL A 97 -2.18 -10.96 -7.77
C VAL A 97 -2.92 -10.94 -9.10
N GLY A 98 -2.25 -10.55 -10.19
CA GLY A 98 -2.85 -10.53 -11.52
C GLY A 98 -3.32 -11.91 -11.99
N VAL A 99 -2.50 -12.95 -11.79
CA VAL A 99 -2.83 -14.34 -12.13
C VAL A 99 -4.01 -14.84 -11.30
N LEU A 100 -4.00 -14.63 -9.98
CA LEU A 100 -5.09 -15.06 -9.09
C LEU A 100 -6.41 -14.37 -9.44
N LEU A 101 -6.40 -13.06 -9.70
CA LEU A 101 -7.61 -12.34 -10.11
C LEU A 101 -8.09 -12.78 -11.49
N GLY A 102 -7.17 -13.00 -12.45
CA GLY A 102 -7.52 -13.54 -13.76
C GLY A 102 -8.20 -14.90 -13.67
N LEU A 103 -7.68 -15.79 -12.82
CA LEU A 103 -8.25 -17.12 -12.60
C LEU A 103 -9.59 -17.04 -11.85
N ALA A 104 -9.73 -16.16 -10.86
CA ALA A 104 -11.00 -15.91 -10.18
C ALA A 104 -12.09 -15.44 -11.17
N LEU A 105 -11.75 -14.52 -12.06
CA LEU A 105 -12.68 -14.03 -13.10
C LEU A 105 -13.03 -15.14 -14.11
N LEU A 106 -12.05 -15.95 -14.54
CA LEU A 106 -12.31 -17.08 -15.44
C LEU A 106 -13.27 -18.08 -14.81
N VAL A 107 -13.03 -18.48 -13.56
CA VAL A 107 -13.90 -19.41 -12.82
C VAL A 107 -15.30 -18.80 -12.64
N THR A 108 -15.40 -17.52 -12.30
CA THR A 108 -16.68 -16.81 -12.23
C THR A 108 -17.44 -16.90 -13.55
N VAL A 109 -16.80 -16.61 -14.68
CA VAL A 109 -17.42 -16.65 -16.01
C VAL A 109 -17.90 -18.06 -16.34
N LEU A 110 -17.08 -19.09 -16.09
CA LEU A 110 -17.44 -20.48 -16.37
C LEU A 110 -18.63 -20.95 -15.52
N VAL A 111 -18.63 -20.65 -14.22
CA VAL A 111 -19.69 -21.06 -13.30
C VAL A 111 -20.99 -20.34 -13.64
N ILE A 112 -20.98 -19.02 -13.78
CA ILE A 112 -22.21 -18.26 -14.10
C ILE A 112 -22.72 -18.63 -15.49
N GLY A 113 -21.82 -18.78 -16.47
CA GLY A 113 -22.16 -19.23 -17.81
C GLY A 113 -22.80 -20.62 -17.83
N SER A 114 -22.38 -21.53 -16.95
CA SER A 114 -22.98 -22.88 -16.83
C SER A 114 -24.36 -22.91 -16.17
N LEU A 115 -24.67 -21.91 -15.33
CA LEU A 115 -25.95 -21.82 -14.62
C LEU A 115 -27.05 -21.17 -15.48
N GLY A 116 -26.67 -20.32 -16.43
CA GLY A 116 -27.61 -19.68 -17.34
C GLY A 116 -28.03 -20.64 -18.46
N SER A 117 -29.33 -20.81 -18.65
CA SER A 117 -29.87 -21.55 -19.79
C SER A 117 -31.14 -20.86 -20.32
N TYR A 118 -31.35 -20.97 -21.63
CA TYR A 118 -32.61 -20.63 -22.27
C TYR A 118 -33.05 -21.80 -23.16
N ALA A 119 -34.36 -22.01 -23.23
CA ALA A 119 -34.97 -23.02 -24.08
C ALA A 119 -36.00 -22.35 -25.00
N THR A 120 -36.03 -22.80 -26.25
CA THR A 120 -37.03 -22.41 -27.25
C THR A 120 -37.92 -23.61 -27.53
N SER A 121 -39.23 -23.42 -27.41
CA SER A 121 -40.20 -24.45 -27.78
C SER A 121 -41.00 -24.01 -28.99
N ASP A 122 -40.88 -24.75 -30.08
CA ASP A 122 -41.69 -24.57 -31.27
C ASP A 122 -43.07 -25.24 -31.06
N GLY A 123 -44.13 -24.44 -31.08
CA GLY A 123 -45.51 -24.92 -31.04
C GLY A 123 -46.02 -25.22 -32.44
N LEU A 124 -46.27 -26.48 -32.77
CA LEU A 124 -47.06 -26.84 -33.95
C LEU A 124 -48.54 -26.75 -33.61
N SER A 125 -49.26 -25.85 -34.28
CA SER A 125 -50.72 -25.79 -34.18
C SER A 125 -51.36 -27.07 -34.76
N SER A 126 -52.50 -27.51 -34.21
CA SER A 126 -53.18 -28.74 -34.64
C SER A 126 -53.57 -28.74 -36.11
N ASP A 127 -53.68 -27.55 -36.71
CA ASP A 127 -54.08 -27.37 -38.11
C ASP A 127 -52.88 -27.42 -39.08
N GLY A 128 -51.65 -27.64 -38.58
CA GLY A 128 -50.42 -27.81 -39.36
C GLY A 128 -49.99 -26.59 -40.21
N THR A 129 -50.73 -25.49 -40.12
CA THR A 129 -50.64 -24.32 -41.02
C THR A 129 -50.33 -23.02 -40.29
N THR A 130 -50.53 -22.97 -38.97
CA THR A 130 -50.15 -21.82 -38.14
C THR A 130 -48.90 -22.17 -37.34
N VAL A 131 -47.80 -21.47 -37.65
CA VAL A 131 -46.59 -21.46 -36.82
C VAL A 131 -46.94 -20.65 -35.58
N VAL A 132 -46.97 -21.28 -34.40
CA VAL A 132 -47.09 -20.55 -33.14
C VAL A 132 -45.74 -19.88 -32.89
N ASP A 133 -45.75 -18.59 -32.57
CA ASP A 133 -44.53 -17.87 -32.23
C ASP A 133 -43.77 -18.63 -31.12
N PRO A 134 -42.46 -18.90 -31.29
CA PRO A 134 -41.72 -19.72 -30.35
C PRO A 134 -41.73 -19.08 -28.96
N GLU A 135 -42.14 -19.86 -27.95
CA GLU A 135 -42.06 -19.43 -26.56
C GLU A 135 -40.61 -19.59 -26.07
N VAL A 136 -40.01 -18.48 -25.66
CA VAL A 136 -38.65 -18.45 -25.11
C VAL A 136 -38.74 -18.48 -23.58
N GLN A 137 -38.20 -19.51 -22.96
CA GLN A 137 -38.10 -19.61 -21.50
C GLN A 137 -36.66 -19.38 -21.06
N PHE A 138 -36.44 -18.37 -20.21
CA PHE A 138 -35.13 -18.01 -19.67
C PHE A 138 -35.04 -18.36 -18.19
N THR A 139 -34.09 -19.22 -17.82
CA THR A 139 -33.78 -19.51 -16.43
C THR A 139 -32.59 -18.66 -15.99
N SER A 140 -32.88 -17.55 -15.33
CA SER A 140 -31.84 -16.70 -14.76
C SER A 140 -31.18 -17.38 -13.53
N PRO A 141 -29.87 -17.26 -13.33
CA PRO A 141 -29.19 -17.78 -12.13
C PRO A 141 -29.71 -17.18 -10.81
N GLY A 142 -30.40 -16.04 -10.88
CA GLY A 142 -30.92 -15.31 -9.73
C GLY A 142 -29.84 -14.90 -8.71
N PRO A 143 -30.25 -14.48 -7.51
CA PRO A 143 -29.31 -14.15 -6.44
C PRO A 143 -28.50 -15.38 -5.96
N GLY A 144 -29.03 -16.60 -6.12
CA GLY A 144 -28.32 -17.84 -5.81
C GLY A 144 -27.07 -18.02 -6.67
N GLY A 145 -27.14 -17.66 -7.96
CA GLY A 145 -25.98 -17.69 -8.87
C GLY A 145 -24.83 -16.80 -8.40
N VAL A 146 -25.13 -15.62 -7.83
CA VAL A 146 -24.10 -14.72 -7.26
C VAL A 146 -23.37 -15.41 -6.10
N VAL A 147 -24.11 -16.05 -5.19
CA VAL A 147 -23.54 -16.76 -4.04
C VAL A 147 -22.68 -17.93 -4.50
N ILE A 148 -23.18 -18.75 -5.43
CA ILE A 148 -22.45 -19.90 -5.98
C ILE A 148 -21.17 -19.44 -6.69
N GLY A 149 -21.26 -18.41 -7.53
CA GLY A 149 -20.09 -17.86 -8.24
C GLY A 149 -19.05 -17.26 -7.29
N LEU A 150 -19.48 -16.60 -6.20
CA LEU A 150 -18.59 -16.08 -5.17
C LEU A 150 -17.89 -17.21 -4.40
N LEU A 151 -18.64 -18.24 -4.00
CA LEU A 151 -18.09 -19.42 -3.31
C LEU A 151 -17.10 -20.17 -4.20
N ALA A 152 -17.42 -20.37 -5.48
CA ALA A 152 -16.53 -21.02 -6.43
C ALA A 152 -15.23 -20.24 -6.66
N SER A 153 -15.31 -18.90 -6.66
CA SER A 153 -14.16 -18.02 -6.89
C SER A 153 -13.38 -17.69 -5.61
N TRP A 154 -13.91 -18.06 -4.44
CA TRP A 154 -13.33 -17.76 -3.13
C TRP A 154 -11.86 -18.17 -3.03
N PHE A 155 -11.53 -19.36 -3.55
CA PHE A 155 -10.19 -19.93 -3.45
C PHE A 155 -9.11 -19.06 -4.12
N PHE A 156 -9.46 -18.32 -5.16
CA PHE A 156 -8.53 -17.45 -5.89
C PHE A 156 -8.65 -15.99 -5.47
N TRP A 157 -9.87 -15.54 -5.17
CA TRP A 157 -10.14 -14.15 -4.78
C TRP A 157 -9.57 -13.82 -3.40
N VAL A 158 -9.77 -14.67 -2.39
CA VAL A 158 -9.34 -14.37 -1.01
C VAL A 158 -7.81 -14.23 -0.88
N PRO A 159 -6.99 -15.13 -1.44
CA PRO A 159 -5.53 -14.93 -1.42
C PRO A 159 -5.11 -13.65 -2.17
N ALA A 160 -5.77 -13.33 -3.29
CA ALA A 160 -5.48 -12.12 -4.04
C ALA A 160 -5.79 -10.85 -3.24
N THR A 161 -6.92 -10.81 -2.53
CA THR A 161 -7.30 -9.66 -1.70
C THR A 161 -6.36 -9.49 -0.51
N ILE A 162 -6.00 -10.58 0.17
CA ILE A 162 -5.03 -10.56 1.28
C ILE A 162 -3.68 -10.00 0.80
N LEU A 163 -3.14 -10.52 -0.31
CA LEU A 163 -1.87 -10.04 -0.88
C LEU A 163 -1.94 -8.55 -1.28
N THR A 164 -3.06 -8.13 -1.86
CA THR A 164 -3.28 -6.74 -2.28
C THR A 164 -3.36 -5.80 -1.08
N LEU A 165 -4.06 -6.21 -0.01
CA LEU A 165 -4.24 -5.40 1.19
C LEU A 165 -2.92 -5.25 1.97
N ALA A 166 -2.16 -6.33 2.08
CA ALA A 166 -0.91 -6.35 2.82
C ALA A 166 0.26 -5.67 2.08
N SER A 167 0.22 -5.60 0.74
CA SER A 167 1.29 -4.98 -0.03
C SER A 167 1.25 -3.43 0.01
N PRO A 168 2.40 -2.76 0.17
CA PRO A 168 2.50 -1.29 0.11
C PRO A 168 2.57 -0.75 -1.34
N LEU A 169 2.60 -1.60 -2.36
CA LEU A 169 2.80 -1.18 -3.76
C LEU A 169 1.61 -0.39 -4.33
N TRP A 170 0.42 -0.61 -3.77
CA TRP A 170 -0.84 -0.03 -4.23
C TRP A 170 -1.36 1.04 -3.29
N THR A 171 -1.98 2.07 -3.86
CA THR A 171 -2.70 3.09 -3.09
C THR A 171 -4.00 2.51 -2.54
N ASN A 172 -4.57 3.12 -1.48
CA ASN A 172 -5.84 2.66 -0.90
C ASN A 172 -6.97 2.56 -1.94
N ARG A 173 -7.03 3.48 -2.90
CA ARG A 173 -8.01 3.43 -4.00
C ARG A 173 -7.82 2.18 -4.87
N GLN A 174 -6.58 1.87 -5.24
CA GLN A 174 -6.27 0.70 -6.07
C GLN A 174 -6.58 -0.61 -5.35
N LYS A 175 -6.32 -0.67 -4.04
CA LYS A 175 -6.67 -1.83 -3.21
C LYS A 175 -8.18 -2.08 -3.20
N VAL A 176 -8.98 -1.02 -3.00
CA VAL A 176 -10.44 -1.11 -3.05
C VAL A 176 -10.91 -1.56 -4.44
N THR A 177 -10.38 -0.98 -5.52
CA THR A 177 -10.76 -1.38 -6.88
C THR A 177 -10.45 -2.85 -7.17
N LEU A 178 -9.26 -3.33 -6.81
CA LEU A 178 -8.87 -4.74 -7.00
C LEU A 178 -9.71 -5.68 -6.13
N CYS A 179 -10.03 -5.29 -4.91
CA CYS A 179 -10.85 -6.10 -4.00
C CYS A 179 -12.30 -6.22 -4.50
N LEU A 180 -12.87 -5.13 -5.02
CA LEU A 180 -14.24 -5.09 -5.53
C LEU A 180 -14.40 -5.61 -6.96
N LEU A 181 -13.31 -5.90 -7.67
CA LEU A 181 -13.37 -6.31 -9.07
C LEU A 181 -14.20 -7.59 -9.28
N THR A 182 -13.89 -8.66 -8.54
CA THR A 182 -14.58 -9.95 -8.65
C THR A 182 -16.07 -9.87 -8.27
N PRO A 183 -16.48 -9.28 -7.13
CA PRO A 183 -17.91 -9.16 -6.81
C PRO A 183 -18.66 -8.27 -7.80
N LEU A 184 -18.03 -7.20 -8.30
CA LEU A 184 -18.66 -6.35 -9.33
C LEU A 184 -18.83 -7.10 -10.66
N ALA A 185 -17.85 -7.93 -11.04
CA ALA A 185 -17.95 -8.79 -12.22
C ALA A 185 -19.07 -9.83 -12.10
N LEU A 186 -19.23 -10.45 -10.93
CA LEU A 186 -20.34 -11.36 -10.62
C LEU A 186 -21.70 -10.66 -10.80
N VAL A 187 -21.86 -9.48 -10.21
CA VAL A 187 -23.09 -8.69 -10.35
C VAL A 187 -23.35 -8.35 -11.81
N ALA A 188 -22.34 -7.92 -12.56
CA ALA A 188 -22.50 -7.60 -13.98
C ALA A 188 -22.95 -8.81 -14.82
N LEU A 189 -22.35 -9.99 -14.59
CA LEU A 189 -22.68 -11.22 -15.33
C LEU A 189 -24.09 -11.75 -15.03
N VAL A 190 -24.63 -11.51 -13.84
CA VAL A 190 -26.00 -11.92 -13.48
C VAL A 190 -27.02 -10.85 -13.87
N ALA A 191 -26.73 -9.58 -13.60
CA ALA A 191 -27.69 -8.50 -13.77
C ALA A 191 -27.92 -8.15 -15.24
N LEU A 192 -26.87 -8.05 -16.06
CA LEU A 192 -27.00 -7.54 -17.43
C LEU A 192 -27.84 -8.46 -18.35
N PRO A 193 -27.67 -9.79 -18.37
CA PRO A 193 -28.57 -10.67 -19.13
C PRO A 193 -30.02 -10.58 -18.65
N THR A 194 -30.21 -10.47 -17.33
CA THR A 194 -31.55 -10.35 -16.72
C THR A 194 -32.24 -9.05 -17.12
N ILE A 195 -31.52 -7.93 -17.13
CA ILE A 195 -32.03 -6.62 -17.60
C ILE A 195 -32.33 -6.67 -19.11
N GLY A 196 -31.48 -7.34 -19.89
CA GLY A 196 -31.69 -7.55 -21.33
C GLY A 196 -32.97 -8.34 -21.64
N TRP A 197 -33.24 -9.37 -20.83
CA TRP A 197 -34.49 -10.13 -20.89
C TRP A 197 -35.70 -9.26 -20.54
N GLN A 198 -35.67 -8.57 -19.39
CA GLN A 198 -36.79 -7.75 -18.91
C GLN A 198 -37.18 -6.61 -19.87
N SER A 199 -36.22 -6.07 -20.61
CA SER A 199 -36.47 -4.94 -21.52
C SER A 199 -37.06 -5.35 -22.85
N SER A 200 -36.72 -6.53 -23.38
CA SER A 200 -37.05 -6.91 -24.76
C SER A 200 -37.94 -8.14 -24.86
N HIS A 201 -37.97 -9.02 -23.86
CA HIS A 201 -38.60 -10.35 -23.91
C HIS A 201 -38.19 -11.17 -25.15
N THR A 202 -37.03 -10.87 -25.73
CA THR A 202 -36.49 -11.52 -26.94
C THR A 202 -35.14 -12.14 -26.65
N GLU A 203 -34.77 -13.14 -27.44
CA GLU A 203 -33.43 -13.77 -27.41
C GLU A 203 -32.31 -12.75 -27.61
N LEU A 204 -32.56 -11.75 -28.46
CA LEU A 204 -31.60 -10.71 -28.79
C LEU A 204 -31.22 -9.90 -27.55
N GLY A 205 -32.17 -9.59 -26.66
CA GLY A 205 -31.87 -8.89 -25.41
C GLY A 205 -31.01 -9.69 -24.43
N ILE A 206 -31.28 -11.00 -24.28
CA ILE A 206 -30.46 -11.89 -23.45
C ILE A 206 -29.04 -11.94 -24.01
N ASN A 207 -28.90 -12.19 -25.32
CA ASN A 207 -27.61 -12.30 -25.97
C ASN A 207 -26.81 -11.00 -25.86
N LEU A 208 -27.43 -9.85 -26.10
CA LEU A 208 -26.76 -8.56 -25.91
C LEU A 208 -26.32 -8.35 -24.47
N GLY A 209 -27.16 -8.65 -23.48
CA GLY A 209 -26.80 -8.55 -22.05
C GLY A 209 -25.65 -9.49 -21.65
N ALA A 210 -25.63 -10.71 -22.19
CA ALA A 210 -24.56 -11.68 -21.97
C ALA A 210 -23.25 -11.25 -22.63
N TRP A 211 -23.27 -10.86 -23.90
CA TRP A 211 -22.08 -10.40 -24.61
C TRP A 211 -21.50 -9.12 -24.03
N THR A 212 -22.34 -8.17 -23.63
CA THR A 212 -21.90 -6.92 -22.99
C THR A 212 -21.26 -7.17 -21.63
N SER A 213 -21.87 -8.02 -20.79
CA SER A 213 -21.28 -8.39 -19.50
C SER A 213 -19.95 -9.14 -19.68
N LEU A 214 -19.88 -10.08 -20.63
CA LEU A 214 -18.66 -10.80 -20.95
C LEU A 214 -17.54 -9.84 -21.41
N ALA A 215 -17.85 -8.93 -22.34
CA ALA A 215 -16.90 -7.93 -22.82
C ALA A 215 -16.44 -7.00 -21.68
N LEU A 216 -17.36 -6.56 -20.82
CA LEU A 216 -17.05 -5.70 -19.68
C LEU A 216 -16.12 -6.39 -18.68
N VAL A 217 -16.38 -7.66 -18.36
CA VAL A 217 -15.59 -8.42 -17.39
C VAL A 217 -14.23 -8.80 -17.96
N LEU A 218 -14.18 -9.35 -19.17
CA LEU A 218 -12.93 -9.84 -19.77
C LEU A 218 -12.04 -8.67 -20.21
N LEU A 219 -12.57 -7.73 -20.99
CA LEU A 219 -11.78 -6.61 -21.50
C LEU A 219 -11.62 -5.53 -20.43
N GLY A 220 -12.71 -5.10 -19.81
CA GLY A 220 -12.67 -4.05 -18.78
C GLY A 220 -11.89 -4.49 -17.54
N GLY A 221 -12.24 -5.66 -16.99
CA GLY A 221 -11.53 -6.23 -15.84
C GLY A 221 -10.08 -6.59 -16.15
N GLY A 222 -9.83 -7.25 -17.30
CA GLY A 222 -8.48 -7.62 -17.72
C GLY A 222 -7.56 -6.43 -17.95
N VAL A 223 -8.01 -5.40 -18.68
CA VAL A 223 -7.24 -4.17 -18.91
C VAL A 223 -6.98 -3.44 -17.60
N LEU A 224 -7.96 -3.35 -16.70
CA LEU A 224 -7.80 -2.72 -15.40
C LEU A 224 -6.72 -3.44 -14.56
N VAL A 225 -6.82 -4.77 -14.42
CA VAL A 225 -5.84 -5.58 -13.68
C VAL A 225 -4.45 -5.41 -14.28
N TRP A 226 -4.33 -5.52 -15.61
CA TRP A 226 -3.05 -5.36 -16.30
C TRP A 226 -2.43 -3.99 -16.07
N ARG A 227 -3.20 -2.90 -16.18
CA ARG A 227 -2.71 -1.53 -15.95
C ARG A 227 -2.24 -1.35 -14.50
N LEU A 228 -3.02 -1.84 -13.53
CA LEU A 228 -2.69 -1.72 -12.10
C LEU A 228 -1.47 -2.56 -11.70
N CYS A 229 -1.36 -3.78 -12.22
CA CYS A 229 -0.20 -4.65 -11.96
C CYS A 229 1.06 -4.10 -12.63
N ARG A 230 0.95 -3.60 -13.87
CA ARG A 230 2.08 -2.97 -14.56
C ARG A 230 2.55 -1.69 -13.87
N ALA A 231 1.61 -0.88 -13.35
CA ALA A 231 1.96 0.32 -12.58
C ALA A 231 2.69 -0.04 -11.28
N ALA A 232 2.27 -1.10 -10.57
CA ALA A 232 2.94 -1.58 -9.37
C ALA A 232 4.33 -2.16 -9.68
N ALA A 233 4.47 -2.96 -10.74
CA ALA A 233 5.75 -3.54 -11.15
C ALA A 233 6.81 -2.47 -11.47
N ARG A 234 6.41 -1.34 -12.07
CA ARG A 234 7.33 -0.21 -12.33
C ARG A 234 7.91 0.41 -11.05
N LYS A 235 7.18 0.36 -9.92
CA LYS A 235 7.69 0.87 -8.63
C LYS A 235 8.72 -0.06 -7.99
N THR A 236 8.81 -1.30 -8.47
CA THR A 236 9.74 -2.32 -7.98
C THR A 236 10.99 -2.47 -8.84
N ALA A 237 11.08 -1.73 -9.94
CA ALA A 237 12.28 -1.69 -10.77
C ALA A 237 13.38 -0.89 -10.04
N PRO A 238 14.62 -1.41 -9.99
CA PRO A 238 15.75 -0.73 -9.36
C PRO A 238 16.17 0.55 -10.07
#